data_AF-A0A0L8VDQ8-F1
#
_entry.id   AF-A0A0L8VDQ8-F1
#
_cell.length_a   1.000
_cell.length_b   1.000
_cell.length_c   1.000
_cell.angle_alpha   90.00
_cell.angle_beta   90.00
_cell.angle_gamma   90.00
#
_symmetry.space_group_name_H-M   'P 1'
#
loop_
_entity.id
_entity.type
_entity.pdbx_description
1 polymer ?
#
loop_
_entity_poly.entity_id
_entity_poly.type
_entity_poly.pdbx_seq_one_letter_code
_entity_poly.pdbx_strand_id
1 'polypeptide(L)'
;MKAEKENIDNNYLNELQEKVNRYKNSAPEMYLNFINIDTLVDAGRYIDNLKPKSKYREYKKQILKFIDALEKDNTLEKKDIVELNRIYLNSLILDLKSEHGFKEKNDWFWAGAFNLVLDLVLILTGVAKYYYYIPVFTTIAVIRNIRRIKKSKRENKYLDL
;
A
#
# COMPACT_ATOMS: atom_id res chain seq x y z
N MET A 1 -30.98 -3.88 -0.52
CA MET A 1 -29.80 -4.12 0.35
C MET A 1 -29.24 -5.54 0.34
N LYS A 2 -30.04 -6.62 0.42
CA LYS A 2 -29.50 -8.01 0.44
C LYS A 2 -28.91 -8.43 -0.91
N ALA A 3 -29.61 -8.12 -2.01
CA ALA A 3 -29.14 -8.38 -3.38
C ALA A 3 -27.84 -7.63 -3.75
N GLU A 4 -27.72 -6.36 -3.36
CA GLU A 4 -26.51 -5.55 -3.60
C GLU A 4 -25.29 -6.09 -2.85
N LYS A 5 -25.50 -6.64 -1.65
CA LYS A 5 -24.47 -7.26 -0.81
C LYS A 5 -23.94 -8.56 -1.41
N GLU A 6 -24.82 -9.41 -1.93
CA GLU A 6 -24.45 -10.66 -2.61
C GLU A 6 -23.79 -10.40 -3.98
N ASN A 7 -24.21 -9.34 -4.68
CA ASN A 7 -23.64 -8.94 -5.96
C ASN A 7 -22.15 -8.61 -5.83
N ILE A 8 -21.76 -7.76 -4.87
CA ILE A 8 -20.35 -7.43 -4.63
C ILE A 8 -19.54 -8.67 -4.25
N ASP A 9 -20.06 -9.55 -3.39
CA ASP A 9 -19.31 -10.72 -2.94
C ASP A 9 -19.00 -11.75 -4.05
N ASN A 10 -19.77 -11.72 -5.14
CA ASN A 10 -19.66 -12.67 -6.24
C ASN A 10 -19.03 -12.06 -7.50
N ASN A 11 -19.22 -10.76 -7.73
CA ASN A 11 -18.80 -10.09 -8.97
C ASN A 11 -17.63 -9.11 -8.77
N TYR A 12 -17.17 -8.87 -7.54
CA TYR A 12 -16.14 -7.87 -7.25
C TYR A 12 -14.89 -7.99 -8.13
N LEU A 13 -14.32 -9.19 -8.31
CA LEU A 13 -13.12 -9.35 -9.12
C LEU A 13 -13.33 -9.02 -10.59
N ASN A 14 -14.51 -9.36 -11.13
CA ASN A 14 -14.86 -9.04 -12.51
C ASN A 14 -14.99 -7.52 -12.67
N GLU A 15 -15.71 -6.87 -11.75
CA GLU A 15 -15.91 -5.42 -11.76
C GLU A 15 -14.58 -4.66 -11.57
N LEU A 16 -13.72 -5.16 -10.67
CA LEU A 16 -12.38 -4.61 -10.45
C LEU A 16 -11.53 -4.69 -11.72
N GLN A 17 -11.48 -5.86 -12.37
CA GLN A 17 -10.68 -6.05 -13.57
C GLN A 17 -11.18 -5.17 -14.73
N GLU A 18 -12.50 -5.03 -14.87
CA GLU A 18 -13.11 -4.17 -15.88
C GLU A 18 -12.74 -2.70 -15.67
N LYS A 19 -12.91 -2.18 -14.44
CA LYS A 19 -12.57 -0.79 -14.10
C LYS A 19 -11.07 -0.51 -14.25
N VAL A 20 -10.21 -1.45 -13.83
CA VAL A 20 -8.75 -1.31 -14.00
C VAL A 20 -8.35 -1.30 -15.47
N ASN A 21 -8.97 -2.13 -16.30
CA ASN A 21 -8.69 -2.14 -17.73
C ASN A 21 -9.12 -0.81 -18.38
N ARG A 22 -10.29 -0.26 -18.00
CA ARG A 22 -10.70 1.08 -18.46
C ARG A 22 -9.69 2.14 -18.04
N TYR A 23 -9.37 2.20 -16.75
CA TYR A 23 -8.39 3.13 -16.19
C TYR A 23 -7.04 3.04 -16.92
N LYS A 24 -6.48 1.84 -17.15
CA LYS A 24 -5.20 1.70 -17.87
C LYS A 24 -5.23 2.23 -19.30
N ASN A 25 -6.40 2.21 -19.95
CA ASN A 25 -6.57 2.66 -21.33
C ASN A 25 -6.89 4.16 -21.44
N SER A 26 -7.50 4.76 -20.42
CA SER A 26 -7.94 6.16 -20.43
C SER A 26 -7.11 7.10 -19.57
N ALA A 27 -6.35 6.58 -18.61
CA ALA A 27 -5.64 7.40 -17.64
C ALA A 27 -4.45 8.14 -18.29
N PRO A 28 -4.23 9.41 -17.92
CA PRO A 28 -2.99 10.11 -18.22
C PRO A 28 -1.76 9.32 -17.75
N GLU A 29 -0.67 9.36 -18.54
CA GLU A 29 0.59 8.67 -18.22
C GLU A 29 1.15 9.05 -16.84
N MET A 30 0.91 10.29 -16.40
CA MET A 30 1.26 10.75 -15.06
C MET A 30 0.66 9.86 -13.96
N TYR A 31 -0.59 9.41 -14.13
CA TYR A 31 -1.30 8.65 -13.10
C TYR A 31 -0.78 7.22 -13.02
N LEU A 32 -0.50 6.62 -14.18
CA LEU A 32 0.07 5.28 -14.30
C LEU A 32 1.45 5.18 -13.65
N ASN A 33 2.22 6.28 -13.63
CA ASN A 33 3.52 6.36 -12.98
C ASN A 33 3.43 6.62 -11.47
N PHE A 34 2.31 7.20 -10.99
CA PHE A 34 2.16 7.62 -9.61
C PHE A 34 1.51 6.55 -8.73
N ILE A 35 0.49 5.87 -9.24
CA ILE A 35 -0.19 4.78 -8.52
C ILE A 35 0.16 3.46 -9.20
N ASN A 36 0.72 2.52 -8.45
CA ASN A 36 0.85 1.16 -8.95
C ASN A 36 -0.49 0.42 -8.81
N ILE A 37 -1.34 0.57 -9.81
CA ILE A 37 -2.68 -0.03 -9.83
C ILE A 37 -2.65 -1.56 -9.71
N ASP A 38 -1.55 -2.20 -10.14
CA ASP A 38 -1.40 -3.65 -10.00
C ASP A 38 -1.29 -4.07 -8.53
N THR A 39 -0.65 -3.27 -7.69
CA THR A 39 -0.63 -3.54 -6.23
C THR A 39 -2.02 -3.39 -5.59
N LEU A 40 -2.87 -2.51 -6.15
CA LEU A 40 -4.27 -2.40 -5.73
C LEU A 40 -5.09 -3.63 -6.15
N VAL A 41 -4.84 -4.15 -7.36
CA VAL A 41 -5.46 -5.39 -7.84
C VAL A 41 -5.07 -6.58 -6.98
N ASP A 42 -3.79 -6.69 -6.62
CA ASP A 42 -3.30 -7.75 -5.74
C ASP A 42 -3.93 -7.67 -4.34
N ALA A 43 -4.04 -6.46 -3.78
CA ALA A 43 -4.77 -6.22 -2.53
C ALA A 43 -6.24 -6.63 -2.66
N GLY A 44 -6.91 -6.23 -3.74
CA GLY A 44 -8.29 -6.61 -4.04
C GLY A 44 -8.49 -8.13 -4.10
N ARG A 45 -7.64 -8.84 -4.84
CA ARG A 45 -7.63 -10.31 -4.92
C ARG A 45 -7.40 -10.96 -3.56
N TYR A 46 -6.49 -10.41 -2.76
CA TYR A 46 -6.23 -10.91 -1.42
C TYR A 46 -7.49 -10.81 -0.56
N ILE A 47 -8.12 -9.63 -0.51
CA ILE A 47 -9.32 -9.36 0.28
C ILE A 47 -10.50 -10.22 -0.17
N ASP A 48 -10.66 -10.44 -1.47
CA ASP A 48 -11.75 -11.27 -2.00
C ASP A 48 -11.70 -12.71 -1.51
N ASN A 49 -10.50 -13.24 -1.29
CA ASN A 49 -10.25 -14.58 -0.78
C ASN A 49 -10.42 -14.71 0.74
N LEU A 50 -10.53 -13.61 1.49
CA LEU A 50 -10.67 -13.63 2.94
C LEU A 50 -12.09 -14.03 3.38
N LYS A 51 -12.17 -14.73 4.51
CA LYS A 51 -13.43 -15.11 5.17
C LYS A 51 -13.46 -14.54 6.60
N PRO A 52 -14.63 -14.08 7.08
CA PRO A 52 -15.93 -14.04 6.39
C PRO A 52 -16.02 -12.87 5.39
N LYS A 53 -16.59 -13.12 4.19
CA LYS A 53 -16.72 -12.11 3.11
C LYS A 53 -17.40 -10.80 3.57
N SER A 54 -18.35 -10.90 4.51
CA SER A 54 -19.07 -9.75 5.04
C SER A 54 -18.19 -8.71 5.75
N LYS A 55 -17.09 -9.14 6.40
CA LYS A 55 -16.15 -8.22 7.09
C LYS A 55 -15.48 -7.29 6.08
N TYR A 56 -15.16 -7.83 4.90
CA TYR A 56 -14.32 -7.17 3.91
C TYR A 56 -15.09 -6.45 2.80
N ARG A 57 -16.43 -6.52 2.81
CA ARG A 57 -17.26 -5.97 1.75
C ARG A 57 -17.11 -4.46 1.60
N GLU A 58 -16.93 -3.73 2.70
CA GLU A 58 -16.74 -2.28 2.63
C GLU A 58 -15.41 -1.92 1.97
N TYR A 59 -14.34 -2.67 2.27
CA TYR A 59 -13.05 -2.47 1.60
C TYR A 59 -13.13 -2.73 0.09
N LYS A 60 -13.88 -3.74 -0.34
CA LYS A 60 -14.15 -3.99 -1.77
C LYS A 60 -14.80 -2.76 -2.43
N LYS A 61 -15.83 -2.19 -1.79
CA LYS A 61 -16.50 -0.97 -2.27
C LYS A 61 -15.55 0.22 -2.34
N GLN A 62 -14.70 0.39 -1.32
CA GLN A 62 -13.73 1.48 -1.27
C GLN A 62 -12.73 1.41 -2.44
N ILE A 63 -12.22 0.22 -2.77
CA ILE A 63 -11.34 0.02 -3.92
C ILE A 63 -12.03 0.41 -5.22
N LEU A 64 -13.28 -0.02 -5.43
CA LEU A 64 -14.03 0.31 -6.65
C LEU A 64 -14.28 1.83 -6.74
N LYS A 65 -14.69 2.47 -5.64
CA LYS A 65 -14.91 3.93 -5.58
C LYS A 65 -13.65 4.74 -5.85
N PHE A 66 -12.50 4.26 -5.37
CA PHE A 66 -11.21 4.90 -5.65
C PHE A 66 -10.91 4.90 -7.15
N ILE A 67 -11.07 3.76 -7.82
CA ILE A 67 -10.83 3.65 -9.27
C ILE A 67 -11.84 4.52 -10.04
N ASP A 68 -13.10 4.53 -9.64
CA ASP A 68 -14.12 5.40 -10.25
C ASP A 68 -13.78 6.88 -10.10
N ALA A 69 -13.24 7.30 -8.95
CA ALA A 69 -12.82 8.67 -8.75
C ALA A 69 -11.63 9.05 -9.64
N LEU A 70 -10.70 8.12 -9.87
CA LEU A 70 -9.58 8.31 -10.80
C LEU A 70 -10.02 8.37 -12.26
N GLU A 71 -11.03 7.58 -12.65
CA GLU A 71 -11.56 7.56 -14.02
C GLU A 71 -12.41 8.81 -14.33
N LYS A 72 -13.06 9.37 -13.31
CA LYS A 72 -14.00 10.49 -13.48
C LYS A 72 -13.32 11.82 -13.82
N ASP A 73 -12.10 12.04 -13.35
CA ASP A 73 -11.39 13.30 -13.52
C ASP A 73 -9.95 13.06 -13.98
N ASN A 74 -9.68 13.41 -15.24
CA ASN A 74 -8.37 13.27 -15.88
C ASN A 74 -7.47 14.51 -15.67
N THR A 75 -7.90 15.45 -14.84
CA THR A 75 -7.18 16.71 -14.54
C THR A 75 -6.67 16.80 -13.11
N LEU A 76 -6.87 15.76 -12.30
CA LEU A 76 -6.32 15.62 -10.96
C LEU A 76 -4.81 15.86 -10.94
N GLU A 77 -4.37 16.67 -9.99
CA GLU A 77 -2.97 16.81 -9.66
C GLU A 77 -2.53 15.70 -8.71
N LYS A 78 -1.21 15.54 -8.55
CA LYS A 78 -0.61 14.58 -7.61
C LYS A 78 -1.19 14.71 -6.18
N LYS A 79 -1.45 15.94 -5.72
CA LYS A 79 -2.02 16.18 -4.38
C LYS A 79 -3.42 15.58 -4.24
N ASP A 80 -4.22 15.66 -5.30
CA ASP A 80 -5.59 15.18 -5.31
C ASP A 80 -5.61 13.65 -5.31
N ILE A 81 -4.67 13.03 -6.02
CA ILE A 81 -4.48 11.58 -6.01
C ILE A 81 -4.11 11.07 -4.61
N VAL A 82 -3.19 11.77 -3.91
CA VAL A 82 -2.83 11.45 -2.52
C VAL A 82 -4.04 11.60 -1.60
N GLU A 83 -4.86 12.63 -1.81
CA GLU A 83 -6.09 12.81 -1.04
C GLU A 83 -7.13 11.71 -1.32
N LEU A 84 -7.32 11.30 -2.57
CA LEU A 84 -8.18 10.17 -2.93
C LEU A 84 -7.71 8.87 -2.27
N ASN A 85 -6.40 8.62 -2.26
CA ASN A 85 -5.81 7.48 -1.53
C ASN A 85 -6.14 7.55 -0.04
N ARG A 86 -6.01 8.73 0.57
CA ARG A 86 -6.32 8.95 2.00
C ARG A 86 -7.81 8.72 2.29
N ILE A 87 -8.70 9.21 1.43
CA ILE A 87 -10.15 9.15 1.62
C ILE A 87 -10.65 7.72 1.45
N TYR A 88 -10.22 7.03 0.39
CA TYR A 88 -10.81 5.75 0.02
C TYR A 88 -10.02 4.55 0.54
N LEU A 89 -8.68 4.59 0.55
CA LEU A 89 -7.86 3.40 0.79
C LEU A 89 -7.23 3.35 2.19
N ASN A 90 -7.17 4.45 2.94
CA ASN A 90 -6.45 4.49 4.22
C ASN A 90 -6.93 3.42 5.23
N SER A 91 -8.24 3.23 5.37
CA SER A 91 -8.78 2.19 6.27
C SER A 91 -8.41 0.78 5.83
N LEU A 92 -8.39 0.54 4.51
CA LEU A 92 -7.96 -0.74 3.96
C LEU A 92 -6.47 -0.98 4.21
N ILE A 93 -5.64 0.03 3.94
CA ILE A 93 -4.19 -0.04 4.09
C ILE A 93 -3.83 -0.38 5.55
N LEU A 94 -4.47 0.27 6.51
CA LEU A 94 -4.28 0.01 7.94
C LEU A 94 -4.67 -1.43 8.32
N ASP A 95 -5.80 -1.93 7.83
CA ASP A 95 -6.25 -3.30 8.06
C ASP A 95 -5.27 -4.33 7.46
N LEU A 96 -4.88 -4.14 6.19
CA LEU A 96 -3.91 -5.01 5.51
C LEU A 96 -2.55 -5.04 6.22
N LYS A 97 -2.07 -3.90 6.73
CA LYS A 97 -0.80 -3.83 7.47
C LYS A 97 -0.89 -4.49 8.84
N SER A 98 -1.96 -4.20 9.59
CA SER A 98 -2.10 -4.65 10.98
C SER A 98 -2.50 -6.13 11.09
N GLU A 99 -3.49 -6.57 10.31
CA GLU A 99 -4.04 -7.92 10.41
C GLU A 99 -3.39 -8.91 9.43
N HIS A 100 -2.91 -8.43 8.28
CA HIS A 100 -2.51 -9.30 7.17
C HIS A 100 -1.03 -9.21 6.77
N GLY A 101 -0.27 -8.36 7.46
CA GLY A 101 1.18 -8.26 7.35
C GLY A 101 1.67 -7.58 6.07
N PHE A 102 0.83 -6.80 5.40
CA PHE A 102 1.24 -6.02 4.22
C PHE A 102 2.32 -5.00 4.57
N LYS A 103 3.12 -4.63 3.57
CA LYS A 103 4.17 -3.61 3.67
C LYS A 103 3.97 -2.52 2.63
N GLU A 104 4.15 -1.26 3.03
CA GLU A 104 4.16 -0.14 2.11
C GLU A 104 5.58 0.16 1.61
N LYS A 105 5.66 0.78 0.43
CA LYS A 105 6.91 1.23 -0.18
C LYS A 105 7.78 2.09 0.71
N ASN A 106 7.18 2.92 1.57
CA ASN A 106 7.92 3.86 2.41
C ASN A 106 8.19 3.32 3.82
N ASP A 107 7.73 2.11 4.17
CA ASP A 107 7.94 1.53 5.51
C ASP A 107 9.45 1.33 5.82
N TRP A 108 10.31 1.11 4.82
CA TRP A 108 11.76 1.00 5.05
C TRP A 108 12.44 2.35 5.29
N PHE A 109 11.93 3.43 4.68
CA PHE A 109 12.51 4.75 4.82
C PHE A 109 12.40 5.21 6.27
N TRP A 110 11.20 5.09 6.86
CA TRP A 110 10.97 5.47 8.24
C TRP A 110 11.67 4.56 9.26
N ALA A 111 11.66 3.24 9.04
CA ALA A 111 12.26 2.30 9.98
C ALA A 111 13.80 2.18 9.86
N GLY A 112 14.38 2.60 8.73
CA GLY A 112 15.79 2.41 8.41
C GLY A 112 16.59 3.70 8.24
N ALA A 113 16.10 4.64 7.42
CA ALA A 113 16.86 5.85 7.09
C ALA A 113 16.97 6.80 8.30
N PHE A 114 15.91 6.93 9.10
CA PHE A 114 15.95 7.75 10.32
C PHE A 114 17.02 7.27 11.30
N ASN A 115 17.11 5.95 11.52
CA ASN A 115 18.09 5.38 12.43
C ASN A 115 19.53 5.50 11.89
N LEU A 116 19.74 5.35 10.58
CA LEU A 116 21.06 5.55 9.96
C LEU A 116 21.52 7.02 10.03
N VAL A 117 20.60 7.98 9.87
CA VAL A 117 20.88 9.41 10.05
C VAL A 117 21.24 9.69 11.51
N LEU A 118 20.50 9.11 12.46
CA LEU A 118 20.77 9.25 13.89
C LEU A 118 22.14 8.66 14.25
N ASP A 119 22.49 7.51 13.70
CA ASP A 119 23.82 6.89 13.87
C ASP A 119 24.94 7.78 13.31
N LEU A 120 24.74 8.37 12.12
CA LEU A 120 25.70 9.34 11.55
C LEU A 120 25.91 10.54 12.48
N VAL A 121 24.84 11.09 13.05
CA VAL A 121 24.92 12.21 14.02
C VAL A 121 25.68 11.78 15.29
N LEU A 122 25.41 10.58 15.82
CA LEU A 122 26.10 10.05 17.00
C LEU A 122 27.59 9.81 16.74
N ILE A 123 27.95 9.37 15.53
CA ILE A 123 29.35 9.18 15.12
C ILE A 123 30.05 10.54 15.01
N LEU A 124 29.44 11.51 14.33
CA LEU A 124 30.03 12.83 14.12
C LEU A 124 30.17 13.65 15.40
N THR A 125 29.24 13.51 16.34
CA THR A 125 29.29 14.19 17.66
C THR A 125 30.23 13.50 18.66
N GLY A 126 30.84 12.37 18.29
CA GLY A 126 31.78 11.64 19.15
C GLY A 126 31.12 10.83 20.27
N VAL A 127 29.79 10.92 20.42
CA VAL A 127 29.00 10.14 21.39
C VAL A 127 29.07 8.64 21.10
N ALA A 128 29.24 8.27 19.83
CA ALA A 128 29.37 6.87 19.40
C ALA A 128 30.55 6.12 20.05
N LYS A 129 31.57 6.81 20.58
CA LYS A 129 32.66 6.16 21.34
C LYS A 129 32.17 5.35 22.53
N TYR A 130 31.02 5.73 23.10
CA TYR A 130 30.40 5.03 24.23
C TYR A 130 29.33 4.01 23.81
N TYR A 131 28.97 3.97 22.52
CA TYR A 131 27.79 3.27 22.01
C TYR A 131 28.00 2.61 20.63
N TYR A 132 29.18 2.04 20.37
CA TYR A 132 29.52 1.39 19.10
C TYR A 132 28.60 0.22 18.70
N TYR A 133 27.83 -0.33 19.63
CA TYR A 133 26.85 -1.38 19.32
C TYR A 133 25.63 -0.84 18.57
N ILE A 134 25.28 0.44 18.73
CA ILE A 134 24.06 1.03 18.13
C ILE A 134 24.11 0.92 16.59
N PRO A 135 25.16 1.37 15.88
CA PRO A 135 25.25 1.23 14.41
C PRO A 135 25.16 -0.21 13.90
N VAL A 136 25.68 -1.18 14.68
CA VAL A 136 25.62 -2.61 14.33
C VAL A 136 24.18 -3.12 14.41
N PHE A 137 23.45 -2.80 15.48
CA PHE A 137 22.04 -3.16 15.61
C PHE A 137 21.18 -2.50 14.53
N THR A 138 21.42 -1.23 14.23
CA THR A 138 20.71 -0.50 13.17
C THR A 138 20.92 -1.15 11.81
N THR A 139 22.17 -1.50 11.47
CA THR A 139 22.50 -2.17 10.20
C THR A 139 21.78 -3.51 10.07
N ILE A 140 21.77 -4.32 11.13
CA ILE A 140 21.06 -5.60 11.16
C ILE A 140 19.54 -5.39 10.98
N ALA A 141 18.97 -4.36 11.62
CA ALA A 141 17.56 -4.03 11.51
C ALA A 141 17.19 -3.62 10.07
N VAL A 142 18.02 -2.79 9.43
CA VAL A 142 17.85 -2.37 8.02
C VAL A 142 17.89 -3.59 7.10
N ILE A 143 18.88 -4.47 7.23
CA ILE A 143 19.00 -5.68 6.41
C ILE A 143 17.77 -6.59 6.59
N ARG A 144 17.32 -6.79 7.83
CA ARG A 144 16.10 -7.56 8.12
C ARG A 144 14.86 -6.93 7.48
N ASN A 145 14.74 -5.61 7.51
CA ASN A 145 13.61 -4.90 6.91
C ASN A 145 13.61 -5.03 5.37
N ILE A 146 14.77 -4.85 4.72
CA ILE A 146 14.93 -5.07 3.28
C ILE A 146 14.50 -6.49 2.89
N ARG A 147 14.93 -7.51 3.66
CA ARG A 147 14.52 -8.91 3.42
C ARG A 147 13.01 -9.10 3.57
N ARG A 148 12.38 -8.48 4.58
CA ARG A 148 10.92 -8.52 4.79
C ARG A 148 10.15 -7.88 3.64
N ILE A 149 10.63 -6.75 3.10
CA ILE A 149 10.00 -6.10 1.94
C ILE A 149 10.16 -6.96 0.69
N LYS A 150 11.36 -7.51 0.43
CA LYS A 150 11.57 -8.44 -0.68
C LYS A 150 10.63 -9.65 -0.58
N LYS A 151 10.44 -10.19 0.63
CA LYS A 151 9.48 -11.27 0.86
C LYS A 151 8.04 -10.83 0.57
N SER A 152 7.62 -9.69 1.08
CA SER A 152 6.25 -9.17 0.89
C SER A 152 5.94 -8.89 -0.58
N LYS A 153 6.92 -8.41 -1.37
CA LYS A 153 6.79 -8.28 -2.83
C LYS A 153 6.60 -9.61 -3.54
N ARG A 154 7.28 -10.68 -3.10
CA ARG A 154 7.13 -12.03 -3.67
C ARG A 154 5.78 -12.67 -3.32
N GLU A 155 5.19 -12.26 -2.20
CA GLU A 155 3.91 -12.78 -1.70
C GLU A 155 2.71 -11.92 -2.13
N ASN A 156 2.90 -10.90 -2.99
CA ASN A 156 1.88 -9.93 -3.39
C ASN A 156 1.23 -9.20 -2.20
N LYS A 157 1.98 -9.04 -1.11
CA LYS A 157 1.59 -8.33 0.12
C LYS A 157 2.31 -6.98 0.24
N TYR A 158 2.47 -6.30 -0.89
CA TYR A 158 3.21 -5.06 -0.99
C TYR A 158 2.35 -3.98 -1.65
N LEU A 159 2.26 -2.83 -0.99
CA LEU A 159 1.46 -1.68 -1.43
C LEU A 159 2.39 -0.58 -1.93
N ASP A 160 2.21 -0.20 -3.19
CA ASP A 160 2.86 0.94 -3.84
C ASP A 160 1.77 1.89 -4.36
N LEU A 161 0.98 2.39 -3.40
CA LEU A 161 -0.20 3.23 -3.60
C LEU A 161 0.11 4.68 -3.26
#